data_AF-A0A4P7WAU0-F1
#
_entry.id   AF-A0A4P7WAU0-F1
#
_cell.length_a   1.000
_cell.length_b   1.000
_cell.length_c   1.000
_cell.angle_alpha   90.00
_cell.angle_beta   90.00
_cell.angle_gamma   90.00
#
_symmetry.space_group_name_H-M   'P 1'
#
loop_
_entity.id
_entity.type
_entity.pdbx_description
1 polymer ?
#
loop_
_entity_poly.entity_id
_entity_poly.type
_entity_poly.pdbx_seq_one_letter_code
_entity_poly.pdbx_strand_id
1 'polypeptide(L)'
;MKPTKIKNIFALFSGFFAVSALQIMPAAAHSNKDPALAPSPDWQRAAEVLISAGLENPGAVHFMPQTPIQTSFALENKAWQGWLANIPVQRQDLATAPIVNYACALSTVKKVPEKKLFGNYLVPASKTDFYTLASQDWLKKQAFNHFCGVDGKKCMFDNDKLAATLKAENLAANPDTSVRGKAMGQPETWIVCAAGQLRH
;
A
#
# COMPACT_ATOMS: atom_id res chain seq x y z
N MET A 1 0.60 -48.27 -73.16
CA MET A 1 -0.38 -47.36 -73.79
C MET A 1 -1.38 -46.91 -72.74
N LYS A 2 -1.64 -45.59 -72.65
CA LYS A 2 -2.73 -44.96 -71.85
C LYS A 2 -4.12 -45.51 -72.26
N PRO A 3 -5.22 -45.29 -71.51
CA PRO A 3 -5.44 -44.52 -70.26
C PRO A 3 -6.19 -45.37 -69.19
N THR A 4 -6.59 -44.89 -68.01
CA THR A 4 -7.92 -44.27 -67.80
C THR A 4 -8.02 -43.63 -66.41
N LYS A 5 -8.69 -42.49 -66.42
CA LYS A 5 -8.95 -41.50 -65.37
C LYS A 5 -9.64 -42.10 -64.14
N ILE A 6 -9.16 -41.74 -62.94
CA ILE A 6 -10.01 -41.70 -61.75
C ILE A 6 -10.25 -40.24 -61.38
N LYS A 7 -11.53 -39.93 -61.24
CA LYS A 7 -12.15 -38.62 -61.14
C LYS A 7 -11.82 -37.98 -59.79
N ASN A 8 -11.38 -36.72 -59.82
CA ASN A 8 -11.39 -35.85 -58.66
C ASN A 8 -12.82 -35.75 -58.14
N ILE A 9 -13.00 -36.11 -56.87
CA ILE A 9 -14.26 -36.05 -56.15
C ILE A 9 -14.00 -35.32 -54.84
N PHE A 10 -14.86 -34.33 -54.58
CA PHE A 10 -15.06 -33.53 -53.36
C PHE A 10 -14.05 -32.43 -53.01
N ALA A 11 -14.26 -31.27 -53.64
CA ALA A 11 -14.37 -30.01 -52.90
C ALA A 11 -15.64 -30.03 -52.01
N LEU A 12 -15.68 -29.20 -50.95
CA LEU A 12 -16.59 -29.19 -49.78
C LEU A 12 -15.96 -30.03 -48.64
N PHE A 13 -15.32 -29.48 -47.60
CA PHE A 13 -15.73 -28.41 -46.69
C PHE A 13 -14.51 -27.60 -46.24
N SER A 14 -14.28 -26.44 -46.85
CA SER A 14 -13.36 -25.42 -46.35
C SER A 14 -14.19 -24.31 -45.73
N GLY A 15 -14.41 -24.39 -44.42
CA GLY A 15 -15.13 -23.35 -43.69
C GLY A 15 -15.92 -23.94 -42.54
N PHE A 16 -15.23 -24.14 -41.42
CA PHE A 16 -15.70 -24.02 -40.03
C PHE A 16 -14.57 -24.58 -39.15
N PHE A 17 -14.17 -23.83 -38.12
CA PHE A 17 -13.06 -24.09 -37.18
C PHE A 17 -11.64 -23.68 -37.61
N ALA A 18 -11.42 -22.40 -37.89
CA ALA A 18 -10.08 -21.78 -37.79
C ALA A 18 -10.11 -20.38 -37.15
N VAL A 19 -11.12 -20.08 -36.33
CA VAL A 19 -11.22 -18.80 -35.59
C VAL A 19 -11.50 -19.08 -34.11
N SER A 20 -10.70 -19.94 -33.48
CA SER A 20 -10.77 -20.17 -32.03
C SER A 20 -9.44 -20.64 -31.47
N ALA A 21 -8.35 -19.91 -31.72
CA ALA A 21 -7.10 -20.13 -30.99
C ALA A 21 -6.12 -18.93 -31.00
N LEU A 22 -6.58 -17.71 -31.30
CA LEU A 22 -5.85 -16.49 -30.91
C LEU A 22 -6.33 -16.02 -29.53
N GLN A 23 -6.38 -16.96 -28.59
CA GLN A 23 -6.25 -16.65 -27.18
C GLN A 23 -4.77 -16.79 -26.83
N ILE A 24 -3.95 -15.84 -27.31
CA ILE A 24 -2.69 -15.56 -26.62
C ILE A 24 -3.06 -14.65 -25.47
N MET A 25 -3.64 -15.24 -24.43
CA MET A 25 -3.47 -14.71 -23.09
C MET A 25 -2.00 -14.97 -22.72
N PRO A 26 -1.18 -13.96 -22.41
CA PRO A 26 -0.14 -14.15 -21.42
C PRO A 26 -0.78 -13.94 -20.04
N ALA A 27 -1.77 -14.76 -19.70
CA ALA A 27 -2.21 -14.94 -18.32
C ALA A 27 -1.38 -16.11 -17.77
N ALA A 28 -0.57 -15.84 -16.75
CA ALA A 28 0.36 -16.79 -16.10
C ALA A 28 1.73 -16.99 -16.79
N ALA A 29 2.51 -15.91 -16.93
CA ALA A 29 3.95 -16.02 -17.12
C ALA A 29 4.75 -14.88 -16.46
N HIS A 30 4.36 -14.42 -15.26
CA HIS A 30 5.18 -13.52 -14.45
C HIS A 30 5.33 -14.06 -13.02
N SER A 31 5.91 -15.26 -12.89
CA SER A 31 6.44 -15.76 -11.61
C SER A 31 7.83 -15.18 -11.27
N ASN A 32 8.49 -14.54 -12.26
CA ASN A 32 9.71 -13.78 -12.02
C ASN A 32 9.35 -12.39 -11.51
N LYS A 33 9.44 -12.25 -10.19
CA LYS A 33 9.13 -11.05 -9.43
C LYS A 33 10.20 -9.98 -9.68
N ASP A 34 10.09 -9.28 -10.82
CA ASP A 34 10.93 -8.12 -11.11
C ASP A 34 10.59 -7.00 -10.11
N PRO A 35 11.54 -6.54 -9.27
CA PRO A 35 11.34 -5.38 -8.40
C PRO A 35 11.09 -4.07 -9.19
N ALA A 36 11.35 -4.06 -10.50
CA ALA A 36 10.97 -3.00 -11.43
C ALA A 36 9.57 -3.15 -12.04
N LEU A 37 8.82 -4.19 -11.67
CA LEU A 37 7.41 -4.25 -12.02
C LEU A 37 6.64 -3.16 -11.26
N ALA A 38 6.04 -2.24 -12.01
CA ALA A 38 5.23 -1.16 -11.46
C ALA A 38 4.02 -1.69 -10.67
N PRO A 39 3.65 -1.05 -9.56
CA PRO A 39 2.45 -1.41 -8.81
C PRO A 39 1.18 -1.20 -9.66
N SER A 40 0.16 -2.03 -9.42
CA SER A 40 -1.13 -1.88 -10.11
C SER A 40 -1.79 -0.54 -9.74
N PRO A 41 -2.50 0.15 -10.66
CA PRO A 41 -3.12 1.46 -10.39
C PRO A 41 -3.99 1.51 -9.11
N ASP A 42 -4.56 0.37 -8.72
CA ASP A 42 -5.37 0.20 -7.51
C ASP A 42 -4.62 0.50 -6.20
N TRP A 43 -3.28 0.57 -6.23
CA TRP A 43 -2.47 0.89 -5.06
C TRP A 43 -2.87 2.24 -4.43
N GLN A 44 -3.24 3.23 -5.25
CA GLN A 44 -3.62 4.57 -4.78
C GLN A 44 -4.85 4.49 -3.90
N ARG A 45 -5.93 3.88 -4.43
CA ARG A 45 -7.18 3.69 -3.70
C ARG A 45 -6.97 2.85 -2.45
N ALA A 46 -6.15 1.80 -2.52
CA ALA A 46 -5.84 0.99 -1.36
C ALA A 46 -5.11 1.81 -0.27
N ALA A 47 -4.13 2.64 -0.65
CA ALA A 47 -3.42 3.50 0.29
C ALA A 47 -4.34 4.55 0.93
N GLU A 48 -5.21 5.20 0.15
CA GLU A 48 -6.20 6.15 0.67
C GLU A 48 -7.14 5.49 1.68
N VAL A 49 -7.67 4.30 1.38
CA VAL A 49 -8.54 3.55 2.30
C VAL A 49 -7.79 3.20 3.59
N LEU A 50 -6.54 2.74 3.48
CA LEU A 50 -5.72 2.38 4.64
C LEU A 50 -5.42 3.59 5.53
N ILE A 51 -5.04 4.73 4.93
CA ILE A 51 -4.80 5.97 5.67
C ILE A 51 -6.10 6.45 6.30
N SER A 52 -7.18 6.54 5.52
CA SER A 52 -8.50 6.97 5.99
C SER A 52 -9.01 6.15 7.17
N ALA A 53 -8.86 4.83 7.14
CA ALA A 53 -9.26 3.95 8.23
C ALA A 53 -8.46 4.20 9.53
N GLY A 54 -7.27 4.78 9.40
CA GLY A 54 -6.40 5.21 10.49
C GLY A 54 -6.58 6.69 10.87
N LEU A 55 -7.69 7.34 10.53
CA LEU A 55 -7.97 8.73 10.90
C LEU A 55 -9.27 8.87 11.71
N GLU A 56 -9.39 9.97 12.45
CA GLU A 56 -10.55 10.27 13.28
C GLU A 56 -11.82 10.55 12.46
N ASN A 57 -11.68 11.30 11.36
CA ASN A 57 -12.78 11.60 10.45
C ASN A 57 -12.41 11.27 9.00
N PRO A 58 -12.57 10.01 8.58
CA PRO A 58 -12.16 9.53 7.26
C PRO A 58 -12.79 10.30 6.08
N GLY A 59 -14.02 10.81 6.27
CA GLY A 59 -14.76 11.53 5.22
C GLY A 59 -14.40 13.01 5.08
N ALA A 60 -13.63 13.56 6.02
CA ALA A 60 -13.29 14.99 6.06
C ALA A 60 -11.87 15.29 5.53
N VAL A 61 -11.24 14.34 4.83
CA VAL A 61 -9.89 14.51 4.30
C VAL A 61 -9.85 14.37 2.79
N HIS A 62 -8.95 15.13 2.17
CA HIS A 62 -8.65 15.08 0.75
C HIS A 62 -7.26 14.49 0.55
N PHE A 63 -7.15 13.59 -0.42
CA PHE A 63 -5.92 12.90 -0.80
C PHE A 63 -5.45 13.39 -2.17
N MET A 64 -4.15 13.61 -2.31
CA MET A 64 -3.54 14.06 -3.57
C MET A 64 -2.41 13.09 -4.00
N PRO A 65 -2.70 11.80 -4.24
CA PRO A 65 -1.67 10.79 -4.42
C PRO A 65 -0.75 11.11 -5.61
N GLN A 66 0.56 11.04 -5.37
CA GLN A 66 1.56 11.24 -6.40
C GLN A 66 1.92 9.93 -7.10
N THR A 67 2.38 10.02 -8.34
CA THR A 67 2.90 8.87 -9.10
C THR A 67 4.06 8.23 -8.34
N PRO A 68 4.08 6.89 -8.21
CA PRO A 68 5.14 6.24 -7.47
C PRO A 68 6.43 6.23 -8.30
N ILE A 69 7.56 6.44 -7.64
CA ILE A 69 8.89 6.47 -8.24
C ILE A 69 9.67 5.27 -7.72
N GLN A 70 10.31 4.54 -8.63
CA GLN A 70 11.17 3.43 -8.23
C GLN A 70 12.41 3.97 -7.50
N THR A 71 12.68 3.42 -6.31
CA THR A 71 13.77 3.87 -5.45
C THR A 71 14.48 2.67 -4.82
N SER A 72 15.78 2.82 -4.56
CA SER A 72 16.60 1.86 -3.85
C SER A 72 17.10 2.44 -2.52
N PHE A 73 17.09 1.63 -1.47
CA PHE A 73 17.54 1.96 -0.13
C PHE A 73 18.60 0.99 0.35
N ALA A 74 19.65 1.50 0.99
CA ALA A 74 20.68 0.69 1.63
C ALA A 74 20.22 0.29 3.05
N LEU A 75 19.57 -0.86 3.17
CA LEU A 75 19.09 -1.35 4.48
C LEU A 75 20.15 -2.22 5.14
N GLU A 76 21.03 -1.59 5.92
CA GLU A 76 22.17 -2.24 6.59
C GLU A 76 23.02 -3.04 5.58
N ASN A 77 22.87 -4.37 5.57
CA ASN A 77 23.65 -5.30 4.77
C ASN A 77 22.98 -5.69 3.44
N LYS A 78 21.79 -5.15 3.13
CA LYS A 78 21.06 -5.49 1.90
C LYS A 78 20.40 -4.27 1.28
N ALA A 79 20.56 -4.10 -0.03
CA ALA A 79 19.73 -3.15 -0.77
C ALA A 79 18.28 -3.64 -0.83
N TRP A 80 17.34 -2.73 -0.62
CA TRP A 80 15.93 -2.95 -0.93
C TRP A 80 15.53 -2.00 -2.04
N GLN A 81 14.91 -2.54 -3.08
CA GLN A 81 14.35 -1.78 -4.19
C GLN A 81 12.83 -1.94 -4.16
N GLY A 82 12.13 -0.83 -4.37
CA GLY A 82 10.69 -0.78 -4.42
C GLY A 82 10.22 0.54 -5.01
N TRP A 83 8.96 0.84 -4.79
CA TRP A 83 8.32 2.04 -5.31
C TRP A 83 7.91 2.94 -4.16
N LEU A 84 8.13 4.23 -4.30
CA LEU A 84 7.76 5.23 -3.32
C LEU A 84 6.76 6.22 -3.90
N ALA A 85 5.69 6.49 -3.17
CA ALA A 85 4.79 7.59 -3.45
C ALA A 85 4.61 8.43 -2.19
N ASN A 86 4.46 9.74 -2.37
CA ASN A 86 3.93 10.58 -1.32
C ASN A 86 2.43 10.80 -1.55
N ILE A 87 1.66 10.72 -0.48
CA ILE A 87 0.25 11.05 -0.47
C ILE A 87 0.07 12.23 0.50
N PRO A 88 0.03 13.46 -0.02
CA PRO A 88 -0.40 14.62 0.73
C PRO A 88 -1.86 14.46 1.16
N VAL A 89 -2.13 14.67 2.45
CA VAL A 89 -3.44 14.59 3.08
C VAL A 89 -3.77 15.93 3.73
N GLN A 90 -4.94 16.47 3.43
CA GLN A 90 -5.41 17.75 3.97
C GLN A 90 -6.86 17.63 4.43
N ARG A 91 -7.25 18.37 5.47
CA ARG A 91 -8.67 18.47 5.85
C ARG A 91 -9.46 19.32 4.87
N GLN A 92 -10.63 18.81 4.48
CA GLN A 92 -11.53 19.46 3.53
C GLN A 92 -12.32 20.60 4.15
N ASP A 93 -12.66 20.49 5.43
CA ASP A 93 -13.46 21.47 6.16
C ASP A 93 -12.68 22.71 6.61
N LEU A 94 -11.36 22.69 6.41
CA LEU A 94 -10.44 23.75 6.78
C LEU A 94 -9.58 24.09 5.55
N ALA A 95 -9.98 25.11 4.79
CA ALA A 95 -9.29 25.52 3.55
C ALA A 95 -7.79 25.82 3.74
N THR A 96 -7.37 26.18 4.95
CA THR A 96 -5.97 26.48 5.32
C THR A 96 -5.34 25.39 6.21
N ALA A 97 -5.93 24.20 6.32
CA ALA A 97 -5.33 23.12 7.08
C ALA A 97 -3.94 22.77 6.52
N PRO A 98 -2.97 22.47 7.38
CA PRO A 98 -1.66 22.02 6.93
C PRO A 98 -1.79 20.70 6.18
N ILE A 99 -0.92 20.53 5.18
CA ILE A 99 -0.80 19.29 4.43
C ILE A 99 0.11 18.35 5.21
N VAL A 100 -0.40 17.17 5.55
CA VAL A 100 0.39 16.09 6.13
C VAL A 100 0.75 15.12 5.02
N ASN A 101 2.04 14.99 4.73
CA ASN A 101 2.51 13.99 3.77
C ASN A 101 2.51 12.60 4.41
N TYR A 102 2.04 11.60 3.67
CA TYR A 102 2.27 10.19 3.96
C TYR A 102 3.25 9.62 2.95
N ALA A 103 4.40 9.14 3.41
CA ALA A 103 5.35 8.41 2.59
C ALA A 103 4.90 6.95 2.50
N CYS A 104 4.53 6.51 1.30
CA CYS A 104 4.09 5.16 1.00
C CYS A 104 5.18 4.39 0.26
N ALA A 105 5.63 3.30 0.87
CA ALA A 105 6.50 2.32 0.25
C ALA A 105 5.69 1.14 -0.27
N LEU A 106 5.96 0.75 -1.52
CA LEU A 106 5.22 -0.25 -2.26
C LEU A 106 6.18 -1.33 -2.78
N SER A 107 5.72 -2.58 -2.82
CA SER A 107 6.46 -3.67 -3.46
C SER A 107 5.52 -4.74 -4.03
N THR A 108 5.76 -5.11 -5.28
CA THR A 108 5.05 -6.19 -5.99
C THR A 108 5.67 -7.58 -5.76
N VAL A 109 6.83 -7.61 -5.08
CA VAL A 109 7.66 -8.82 -4.94
C VAL A 109 7.49 -9.46 -3.57
N LYS A 110 7.70 -8.66 -2.53
CA LYS A 110 7.76 -9.09 -1.12
C LYS A 110 7.26 -7.98 -0.21
N LYS A 111 6.93 -8.34 1.03
CA LYS A 111 6.58 -7.36 2.07
C LYS A 111 7.65 -6.27 2.17
N VAL A 112 7.20 -5.04 2.33
CA VAL A 112 8.07 -3.88 2.58
C VAL A 112 8.76 -4.06 3.93
N PRO A 113 10.08 -3.85 4.05
CA PRO A 113 10.81 -3.91 5.30
C PRO A 113 10.56 -2.65 6.16
N GLU A 114 9.30 -2.40 6.54
CA GLU A 114 8.81 -1.15 7.15
C GLU A 114 9.69 -0.64 8.30
N LYS A 115 10.07 -1.53 9.23
CA LYS A 115 10.85 -1.17 10.43
C LYS A 115 12.22 -0.59 10.07
N LYS A 116 12.89 -1.19 9.08
CA LYS A 116 14.23 -0.75 8.65
C LYS A 116 14.15 0.47 7.74
N LEU A 117 13.18 0.47 6.83
CA LEU A 117 13.01 1.57 5.89
C LEU A 117 12.63 2.86 6.62
N PHE A 118 11.53 2.83 7.39
CA PHE A 118 11.09 4.03 8.09
C PHE A 118 11.97 4.38 9.29
N GLY A 119 12.53 3.39 9.99
CA GLY A 119 13.45 3.66 11.10
C GLY A 119 14.72 4.42 10.69
N ASN A 120 15.21 4.21 9.46
CA ASN A 120 16.46 4.82 8.99
C ASN A 120 16.24 6.05 8.09
N TYR A 121 15.12 6.11 7.37
CA TYR A 121 14.92 7.10 6.30
C TYR A 121 13.72 8.00 6.49
N LEU A 122 12.78 7.71 7.39
CA LEU A 122 11.60 8.56 7.56
C LEU A 122 11.94 9.80 8.38
N VAL A 123 11.62 10.96 7.82
CA VAL A 123 11.39 12.19 8.58
C VAL A 123 9.93 12.22 8.95
N PRO A 124 9.57 12.03 10.22
CA PRO A 124 8.17 12.04 10.61
C PRO A 124 7.54 13.42 10.37
N ALA A 125 6.25 13.43 10.06
CA ALA A 125 5.48 14.67 10.00
C ALA A 125 5.50 15.38 11.37
N SER A 126 5.35 16.71 11.36
CA SER A 126 5.19 17.46 12.62
C SER A 126 3.93 17.00 13.34
N LYS A 127 4.03 16.86 14.66
CA LYS A 127 2.89 16.50 15.53
C LYS A 127 1.78 17.52 15.42
N THR A 128 2.13 18.81 15.35
CA THR A 128 1.17 19.92 15.21
C THR A 128 0.33 19.76 13.96
N ASP A 129 0.97 19.38 12.86
CA ASP A 129 0.30 19.23 11.57
C ASP A 129 -0.57 17.97 11.59
N PHE A 130 -0.06 16.88 12.18
CA PHE A 130 -0.82 15.65 12.32
C PHE A 130 -2.06 15.81 13.20
N TYR A 131 -1.99 16.63 14.25
CA TYR A 131 -3.15 16.93 15.11
C TYR A 131 -4.28 17.64 14.38
N THR A 132 -4.02 18.21 13.21
CA THR A 132 -5.10 18.74 12.38
C THR A 132 -5.94 17.62 11.79
N LEU A 133 -5.35 16.46 11.44
CA LEU A 133 -6.05 15.30 10.90
C LEU A 133 -6.68 14.39 11.97
N ALA A 134 -6.03 14.25 13.12
CA ALA A 134 -6.48 13.39 14.21
C ALA A 134 -6.17 14.02 15.57
N SER A 135 -7.17 14.21 16.41
CA SER A 135 -6.98 14.84 17.73
C SER A 135 -6.07 14.02 18.63
N GLN A 136 -5.43 14.69 19.59
CA GLN A 136 -4.59 14.03 20.60
C GLN A 136 -5.36 12.96 21.37
N ASP A 137 -6.62 13.21 21.70
CA ASP A 137 -7.44 12.29 22.48
C ASP A 137 -7.84 11.07 21.66
N TRP A 138 -8.11 11.24 20.37
CA TRP A 138 -8.30 10.12 19.45
C TRP A 138 -7.04 9.25 19.36
N LEU A 139 -5.86 9.87 19.21
CA LEU A 139 -4.59 9.14 19.13
C LEU A 139 -4.28 8.36 20.40
N LYS A 140 -4.53 8.96 21.58
CA LYS A 140 -4.41 8.27 22.87
C LYS A 140 -5.36 7.08 22.95
N LYS A 141 -6.61 7.25 22.50
CA LYS A 141 -7.61 6.17 22.48
C LYS A 141 -7.21 5.03 21.54
N GLN A 142 -6.68 5.34 20.36
CA GLN A 142 -6.18 4.34 19.42
C GLN A 142 -4.99 3.57 19.97
N ALA A 143 -4.00 4.28 20.52
CA ALA A 143 -2.86 3.65 21.18
C ALA A 143 -3.32 2.74 22.33
N PHE A 144 -4.20 3.24 23.20
CA PHE A 144 -4.80 2.45 24.28
C PHE A 144 -5.48 1.19 23.73
N ASN A 145 -6.34 1.31 22.71
CA ASN A 145 -7.03 0.17 22.11
C ASN A 145 -6.07 -0.84 21.48
N HIS A 146 -4.97 -0.38 20.88
CA HIS A 146 -3.94 -1.24 20.31
C HIS A 146 -3.28 -2.12 21.39
N PHE A 147 -2.94 -1.52 22.53
CA PHE A 147 -2.33 -2.24 23.66
C PHE A 147 -3.34 -3.08 24.44
N CYS A 148 -4.48 -2.51 24.79
CA CYS A 148 -5.45 -3.09 25.72
C CYS A 148 -6.57 -3.91 25.07
N GLY A 149 -6.69 -3.86 23.75
CA GLY A 149 -7.90 -4.29 23.06
C GLY A 149 -9.02 -3.25 23.20
N VAL A 150 -10.00 -3.32 22.29
CA VAL A 150 -11.13 -2.36 22.22
C VAL A 150 -11.99 -2.38 23.49
N ASP A 151 -12.00 -3.51 24.21
CA ASP A 151 -12.75 -3.72 25.44
C ASP A 151 -11.90 -3.60 26.72
N GLY A 152 -10.63 -3.20 26.60
CA GLY A 152 -9.72 -3.02 27.72
C GLY A 152 -9.27 -4.30 28.42
N LYS A 153 -9.77 -5.47 28.01
CA LYS A 153 -9.59 -6.74 28.76
C LYS A 153 -8.14 -7.22 28.78
N LYS A 154 -7.32 -6.89 27.78
CA LYS A 154 -5.89 -7.28 27.77
C LYS A 154 -5.07 -6.56 28.84
N CYS A 155 -5.56 -5.43 29.32
CA CYS A 155 -4.89 -4.58 30.30
C CYS A 155 -5.29 -4.87 31.75
N MET A 156 -6.27 -5.76 31.98
CA MET A 156 -6.69 -6.16 33.32
C MET A 156 -5.63 -6.96 34.11
N PHE A 157 -4.50 -7.34 33.48
CA PHE A 157 -3.50 -8.23 34.07
C PHE A 157 -2.05 -7.70 34.05
N ASP A 158 -1.78 -6.47 33.60
CA ASP A 158 -0.38 -6.00 33.39
C ASP A 158 -0.22 -4.48 33.67
N ASN A 159 -0.61 -4.04 34.88
CA ASN A 159 -0.72 -2.62 35.27
C ASN A 159 0.59 -1.80 35.17
N ASP A 160 1.76 -2.39 35.44
CA ASP A 160 3.02 -1.64 35.51
C ASP A 160 3.64 -1.35 34.13
N LYS A 161 3.54 -2.28 33.17
CA LYS A 161 3.93 -2.05 31.77
C LYS A 161 2.97 -1.10 31.08
N LEU A 162 1.70 -1.20 31.42
CA LEU A 162 0.67 -0.30 30.92
C LEU A 162 0.90 1.13 31.41
N ALA A 163 1.18 1.34 32.69
CA ALA A 163 1.46 2.65 33.26
C ALA A 163 2.70 3.33 32.65
N ALA A 164 3.76 2.57 32.34
CA ALA A 164 4.96 3.08 31.67
C ALA A 164 4.71 3.46 30.20
N THR A 165 3.89 2.68 29.49
CA THR A 165 3.59 2.86 28.06
C THR A 165 2.48 3.90 27.83
N LEU A 166 1.52 4.01 28.76
CA LEU A 166 0.44 5.01 28.77
C LEU A 166 0.82 6.33 29.44
N LYS A 167 2.09 6.58 29.78
CA LYS A 167 2.50 7.96 30.10
C LYS A 167 2.11 8.82 28.88
N ALA A 168 1.03 9.57 29.03
CA ALA A 168 0.31 10.26 27.95
C ALA A 168 1.23 11.16 27.11
N GLU A 169 2.35 11.55 27.72
CA GLU A 169 3.46 12.30 27.16
C GLU A 169 4.16 11.58 26.00
N ASN A 170 4.20 10.24 25.94
CA ASN A 170 4.91 9.49 24.88
C ASN A 170 4.02 9.11 23.69
N LEU A 171 2.73 8.81 23.93
CA LEU A 171 1.82 8.34 22.89
C LEU A 171 1.30 9.47 22.00
N ALA A 172 1.00 10.63 22.59
CA ALA A 172 0.71 11.83 21.81
C ALA A 172 2.00 12.39 21.19
N ALA A 173 3.16 12.22 21.87
CA ALA A 173 4.42 12.68 21.32
C ALA A 173 4.86 11.91 20.08
N ASN A 174 4.63 10.61 19.95
CA ASN A 174 5.08 9.87 18.77
C ASN A 174 3.96 8.96 18.28
N PRO A 175 2.90 9.51 17.64
CA PRO A 175 1.83 8.69 17.11
C PRO A 175 2.41 7.75 16.05
N ASP A 176 2.18 6.44 16.21
CA ASP A 176 2.41 5.51 15.12
C ASP A 176 1.35 5.78 14.06
N THR A 177 1.79 6.42 12.98
CA THR A 177 0.95 6.76 11.82
C THR A 177 1.09 5.74 10.71
N SER A 178 1.76 4.62 10.98
CA SER A 178 1.97 3.59 9.98
C SER A 178 0.69 2.80 9.69
N VAL A 179 0.36 2.69 8.41
CA VAL A 179 -0.75 1.88 7.90
C VAL A 179 -0.22 0.88 6.90
N ARG A 180 -0.77 -0.33 6.89
CA ARG A 180 -0.27 -1.46 6.11
C ARG A 180 -1.39 -2.25 5.46
N GLY A 181 -1.15 -2.73 4.25
CA GLY A 181 -2.11 -3.55 3.54
C GLY A 181 -1.58 -4.04 2.20
N LYS A 182 -2.52 -4.37 1.32
CA LYS A 182 -2.25 -4.87 -0.02
C LYS A 182 -3.24 -4.28 -1.02
N ALA A 183 -2.77 -3.94 -2.22
CA ALA A 183 -3.64 -3.81 -3.38
C ALA A 183 -3.97 -5.21 -3.91
N MET A 184 -5.25 -5.48 -4.13
CA MET A 184 -5.75 -6.74 -4.68
C MET A 184 -5.67 -6.79 -6.21
N GLY A 185 -5.36 -5.66 -6.86
CA GLY A 185 -5.11 -5.60 -8.30
C GLY A 185 -3.88 -6.41 -8.71
N GLN A 186 -3.79 -6.80 -9.98
CA GLN A 186 -2.62 -7.52 -10.51
C GLN A 186 -1.63 -6.54 -11.17
N PRO A 187 -0.33 -6.57 -10.79
CA PRO A 187 0.28 -7.43 -9.77
C PRO A 187 -0.11 -7.03 -8.33
N GLU A 188 -0.23 -8.04 -7.46
CA GLU A 188 -0.47 -7.82 -6.02
C GLU A 188 0.64 -6.93 -5.46
N THR A 189 0.25 -5.87 -4.75
CA THR A 189 1.21 -4.86 -4.25
C THR A 189 1.09 -4.75 -2.74
N TRP A 190 2.19 -4.98 -2.02
CA TRP A 190 2.30 -4.68 -0.60
C TRP A 190 2.46 -3.17 -0.40
N ILE A 191 1.69 -2.61 0.52
CA ILE A 191 1.65 -1.17 0.78
C ILE A 191 1.92 -0.95 2.26
N VAL A 192 2.86 -0.06 2.56
CA VAL A 192 3.02 0.51 3.90
C VAL A 192 3.21 2.02 3.77
N CYS A 193 2.41 2.80 4.49
CA CYS A 193 2.52 4.26 4.51
C CYS A 193 2.77 4.73 5.93
N ALA A 194 3.52 5.81 6.10
CA ALA A 194 3.72 6.48 7.39
C ALA A 194 3.69 8.00 7.20
N ALA A 195 3.14 8.75 8.15
CA ALA A 195 3.08 10.21 8.07
C ALA A 195 4.50 10.78 8.19
N GLY A 196 4.95 11.44 7.13
CA GLY A 196 6.28 11.96 6.98
C GLY A 196 6.77 11.94 5.53
N GLN A 197 8.07 12.05 5.37
CA GLN A 197 8.77 12.00 4.09
C GLN A 197 9.98 11.07 4.21
N LEU A 198 10.20 10.21 3.21
CA LEU A 198 11.42 9.42 3.13
C LEU A 198 12.57 10.29 2.58
N ARG A 199 13.69 10.32 3.29
CA ARG A 199 14.96 10.87 2.78
C ARG A 199 15.58 9.90 1.79
N HIS A 200 16.15 10.45 0.71
CA HIS A 200 16.97 9.73 -0.24
C HIS A 200 18.45 9.88 0.11
#